data_AF-A0ABD1CRA7-F1
#
_entry.id   AF-A0ABD1CRA7-F1
#
_cell.length_a   1.000
_cell.length_b   1.000
_cell.length_c   1.000
_cell.angle_alpha   90.00
_cell.angle_beta   90.00
_cell.angle_gamma   90.00
#
_symmetry.space_group_name_H-M   'P 1'
#
loop_
_entity.id
_entity.type
_entity.pdbx_description
1 polymer ?
#
loop_
_entity_poly.entity_id
_entity_poly.type
_entity_poly.pdbx_seq_one_letter_code
_entity_poly.pdbx_strand_id
1 'polypeptide(L)'
;MFRNNLSNSRNAQLANICNAKKYNAKLAGDSSSLLYFKNYLKKAKSIETTAAVSDIGQQLLELVLITTGHVCKVSYKQLAKVSGFKLTEDTKPFRHCMLLPKDRKIGPAWLRLFSEVRVTVQLVKEAVTVTSVLPPLAQMQSKESSVEARAADFGSKKGSMKMIPSSF
;
A
#
# COMPACT_ATOMS: atom_id res chain seq x y z
N MET A 1 36.27 46.64 -14.92
CA MET A 1 34.94 46.04 -14.64
C MET A 1 34.53 44.91 -15.61
N PHE A 2 34.94 44.91 -16.88
CA PHE A 2 34.52 43.88 -17.86
C PHE A 2 35.01 42.44 -17.61
N ARG A 3 36.21 42.24 -17.03
CA ARG A 3 36.76 40.89 -16.76
C ARG A 3 35.97 40.09 -15.72
N ASN A 4 35.38 40.75 -14.73
CA ASN A 4 34.62 40.08 -13.67
C ASN A 4 33.28 39.52 -14.19
N ASN A 5 32.59 40.27 -15.06
CA ASN A 5 31.33 39.80 -15.67
C ASN A 5 31.52 38.60 -16.61
N LEU A 6 32.64 38.53 -17.33
CA LEU A 6 32.97 37.40 -18.20
C LEU A 6 33.33 36.13 -17.41
N SER A 7 33.93 36.27 -16.22
CA SER A 7 34.19 35.14 -15.32
C SER A 7 32.91 34.60 -14.68
N ASN A 8 31.99 35.48 -14.29
CA ASN A 8 30.70 35.09 -13.72
C ASN A 8 29.81 34.36 -14.74
N SER A 9 29.81 34.82 -16.00
CA SER A 9 29.10 34.13 -17.09
C SER A 9 29.62 32.70 -17.33
N ARG A 10 30.95 32.51 -17.34
CA ARG A 10 31.57 31.18 -17.48
C ARG A 10 31.27 30.26 -16.30
N ASN A 11 31.30 30.78 -15.08
CA ASN A 11 30.98 29.99 -13.87
C ASN A 11 29.50 29.55 -13.87
N ALA A 12 28.58 30.43 -14.27
CA ALA A 12 27.16 30.08 -14.43
C ALA A 12 26.96 29.01 -15.50
N GLN A 13 27.67 29.10 -16.63
CA GLN A 13 27.65 28.07 -17.66
C GLN A 13 28.16 26.72 -17.14
N LEU A 14 29.27 26.70 -16.40
CA LEU A 14 29.80 25.49 -15.77
C LEU A 14 28.81 24.88 -14.76
N ALA A 15 28.19 25.71 -13.91
CA ALA A 15 27.18 25.24 -12.96
C ALA A 15 25.98 24.59 -13.68
N ASN A 16 25.51 25.16 -14.79
CA ASN A 16 24.44 24.58 -15.59
C ASN A 16 24.84 23.23 -16.20
N ILE A 17 26.07 23.11 -16.71
CA ILE A 17 26.59 21.84 -17.21
C ILE A 17 26.63 20.80 -16.09
N CYS A 18 27.16 21.16 -14.92
CA CYS A 18 27.21 20.26 -13.77
C CYS A 18 25.81 19.81 -13.32
N ASN A 19 24.83 20.71 -13.27
CA ASN A 19 23.45 20.39 -12.92
C ASN A 19 22.83 19.42 -13.94
N ALA A 20 23.03 19.67 -15.23
CA ALA A 20 22.56 18.77 -16.28
C ALA A 20 23.21 17.39 -16.18
N LYS A 21 24.53 17.32 -15.94
CA LYS A 21 25.24 16.05 -15.77
C LYS A 21 24.81 15.31 -14.50
N LYS A 22 24.58 16.03 -13.39
CA LYS A 22 24.04 15.46 -12.15
C LYS A 22 22.67 14.83 -12.38
N TYR A 23 21.78 15.55 -13.06
CA TYR A 23 20.45 15.05 -13.40
C TYR A 23 20.52 13.82 -14.32
N ASN A 24 21.33 13.86 -15.37
CA ASN A 24 21.50 12.73 -16.29
C ASN A 24 22.10 11.50 -15.59
N ALA A 25 23.05 11.70 -14.68
CA ALA A 25 23.61 10.62 -13.87
C ALA A 25 22.54 9.97 -12.97
N LYS A 26 21.64 10.77 -12.38
CA LYS A 26 20.51 10.26 -11.61
C LYS A 26 19.56 9.42 -12.46
N LEU A 27 19.16 9.93 -13.63
CA LEU A 27 18.30 9.19 -14.57
C LEU A 27 18.94 7.88 -15.06
N ALA A 28 20.23 7.91 -15.37
CA ALA A 28 20.97 6.70 -15.75
C ALA A 28 20.99 5.68 -14.61
N GLY A 29 21.21 6.13 -13.37
CA GLY A 29 21.12 5.30 -12.17
C GLY A 29 19.76 4.63 -12.03
N ASP A 30 18.67 5.41 -12.06
CA ASP A 30 17.30 4.91 -11.90
C ASP A 30 16.89 3.96 -13.05
N SER A 31 17.39 4.21 -14.26
CA SER A 31 17.14 3.35 -15.42
C SER A 31 17.89 2.01 -15.31
N SER A 32 19.14 2.06 -14.84
CA SER A 32 19.96 0.87 -14.64
C SER A 32 19.41 -0.03 -13.53
N SER A 33 18.97 0.54 -12.39
CA SER A 33 18.38 -0.25 -11.30
C SER A 33 17.12 -0.98 -11.75
N LEU A 34 16.25 -0.29 -12.51
CA LEU A 34 15.05 -0.90 -13.09
C LEU A 34 15.40 -2.03 -14.07
N LEU A 35 16.41 -1.85 -14.92
CA LEU A 35 16.87 -2.88 -15.86
C LEU A 35 17.33 -4.15 -15.13
N TYR A 36 18.15 -4.01 -14.09
CA TYR A 36 18.60 -5.15 -13.28
C TYR A 36 17.43 -5.82 -12.56
N PHE A 37 16.49 -5.05 -12.02
CA PHE A 37 15.30 -5.60 -11.38
C PHE A 37 14.42 -6.38 -12.36
N LYS A 38 14.24 -5.89 -13.59
CA LYS A 38 13.54 -6.65 -14.65
C LYS A 38 14.26 -7.96 -14.99
N ASN A 39 15.59 -7.95 -15.08
CA ASN A 39 16.37 -9.16 -15.33
C ASN A 39 16.24 -10.18 -14.19
N TYR A 40 16.24 -9.70 -12.95
CA TYR A 40 15.97 -10.52 -11.78
C TYR A 40 14.57 -11.16 -11.84
N LEU A 41 13.53 -10.37 -12.10
CA LEU A 41 12.16 -10.88 -12.27
C LEU A 41 12.04 -11.88 -13.42
N LYS A 42 12.76 -11.67 -14.53
CA LYS A 42 12.79 -12.61 -15.66
C LYS A 42 13.31 -13.99 -15.25
N LYS A 43 14.32 -14.05 -14.38
CA LYS A 43 14.88 -15.31 -13.85
C LYS A 43 13.98 -15.94 -12.80
N ALA A 44 13.47 -15.13 -11.87
CA ALA A 44 12.60 -15.60 -10.79
C ALA A 44 11.18 -15.98 -11.26
N LYS A 45 10.77 -15.52 -12.46
CA LYS A 45 9.42 -15.58 -13.05
C LYS A 45 8.40 -14.70 -12.30
N SER A 46 8.31 -14.87 -10.98
CA SER A 46 7.51 -14.05 -10.09
C SER A 46 8.18 -13.95 -8.71
N ILE A 47 7.83 -12.91 -7.96
CA ILE A 47 8.23 -12.77 -6.56
C ILE A 47 7.01 -12.38 -5.73
N GLU A 48 6.90 -12.94 -4.54
CA GLU A 48 6.06 -12.40 -3.49
C GLU A 48 6.90 -11.46 -2.62
N THR A 49 6.42 -10.25 -2.41
CA THR A 49 7.09 -9.24 -1.57
C THR A 49 6.06 -8.38 -0.87
N THR A 50 6.51 -7.57 0.07
CA THR A 50 5.71 -6.51 0.68
C THR A 50 5.87 -5.20 -0.09
N ALA A 51 4.80 -4.41 -0.12
CA ALA A 51 4.76 -3.09 -0.71
C ALA A 51 3.93 -2.14 0.17
N ALA A 52 4.23 -0.85 0.10
CA ALA A 52 3.45 0.18 0.76
C ALA A 52 2.62 0.95 -0.28
N VAL A 53 1.39 1.32 0.07
CA VAL A 53 0.56 2.20 -0.76
C VAL A 53 1.14 3.61 -0.74
N SER A 54 1.57 4.11 -1.90
CA SER A 54 2.13 5.45 -2.04
C SER A 54 1.11 6.46 -2.54
N ASP A 55 0.15 6.04 -3.37
CA ASP A 55 -0.94 6.89 -3.84
C ASP A 55 -2.16 6.06 -4.22
N ILE A 56 -3.36 6.64 -4.05
CA ILE A 56 -4.65 6.05 -4.39
C ILE A 56 -5.33 6.95 -5.42
N GLY A 57 -5.07 6.66 -6.70
CA GLY A 57 -5.69 7.33 -7.83
C GLY A 57 -7.14 6.88 -8.08
N GLN A 58 -7.81 7.51 -9.04
CA GLN A 58 -9.17 7.12 -9.45
C GLN A 58 -9.21 5.82 -10.26
N GLN A 59 -8.13 5.50 -11.00
CA GLN A 59 -8.07 4.33 -11.90
C GLN A 59 -6.93 3.37 -11.56
N LEU A 60 -5.97 3.82 -10.76
CA LEU A 60 -4.73 3.12 -10.47
C LEU A 60 -4.33 3.27 -9.00
N LEU A 61 -3.72 2.22 -8.48
CA LEU A 61 -3.05 2.19 -7.19
C LEU A 61 -1.54 2.31 -7.43
N GLU A 62 -0.87 3.18 -6.69
CA GLU A 62 0.59 3.27 -6.71
C GLU A 62 1.16 2.61 -5.47
N LEU A 63 2.09 1.68 -5.69
CA LEU A 63 2.70 0.86 -4.66
C LEU A 63 4.22 1.00 -4.74
N VAL A 64 4.88 1.09 -3.60
CA VAL A 64 6.35 1.05 -3.50
C VAL A 64 6.75 -0.30 -2.92
N LEU A 65 7.54 -1.07 -3.66
CA LEU A 65 8.08 -2.34 -3.17
C LEU A 65 9.07 -2.05 -2.05
N ILE A 66 8.79 -2.51 -0.82
CA ILE A 66 9.59 -2.15 0.37
C ILE A 66 11.03 -2.66 0.24
N THR A 67 11.19 -3.87 -0.30
CA THR A 67 12.49 -4.55 -0.41
C THR A 67 13.41 -3.97 -1.47
N THR A 68 12.85 -3.38 -2.54
CA THR A 68 13.66 -2.94 -3.70
C THR A 68 13.52 -1.45 -4.01
N GLY A 69 12.60 -0.74 -3.37
CA GLY A 69 12.32 0.67 -3.59
C GLY A 69 11.65 0.99 -4.93
N HIS A 70 11.30 -0.01 -5.76
CA HIS A 70 10.68 0.24 -7.06
C HIS A 70 9.21 0.62 -6.92
N VAL A 71 8.80 1.63 -7.67
CA VAL A 71 7.41 2.07 -7.77
C VAL A 71 6.67 1.25 -8.83
N CYS A 72 5.51 0.73 -8.47
CA CYS A 72 4.63 -0.06 -9.33
C CYS A 72 3.24 0.56 -9.40
N LYS A 73 2.68 0.64 -10.60
CA LYS A 73 1.30 1.12 -10.82
C LYS A 73 0.40 -0.05 -11.18
N VAL A 74 -0.75 -0.14 -10.52
CA VAL A 74 -1.69 -1.24 -10.71
C VAL A 74 -3.05 -0.68 -11.09
N SER A 75 -3.56 -1.04 -12.27
CA SER A 75 -4.90 -0.61 -12.65
C SER A 75 -5.97 -1.38 -11.86
N TYR A 76 -7.06 -0.70 -11.48
CA TYR A 76 -8.18 -1.36 -10.82
C TYR A 76 -8.84 -2.42 -11.71
N LYS A 77 -8.78 -2.26 -13.04
CA LYS A 77 -9.26 -3.27 -14.00
C LYS A 77 -8.46 -4.57 -13.90
N GLN A 78 -7.15 -4.48 -13.69
CA GLN A 78 -6.28 -5.65 -13.53
C GLN A 78 -6.45 -6.28 -12.16
N LEU A 79 -6.58 -5.45 -11.11
CA LEU A 79 -6.89 -5.92 -9.75
C LEU A 79 -8.21 -6.67 -9.69
N ALA A 80 -9.28 -6.15 -10.32
CA ALA A 80 -10.61 -6.76 -10.33
C ALA A 80 -10.63 -8.23 -10.84
N LYS A 81 -9.63 -8.62 -11.65
CA LYS A 81 -9.48 -10.02 -12.11
C LYS A 81 -9.08 -10.95 -10.97
N VAL A 82 -8.33 -10.47 -9.99
CA VAL A 82 -7.69 -11.27 -8.93
C VAL A 82 -8.29 -11.00 -7.55
N SER A 83 -8.68 -9.76 -7.27
CA SER A 83 -9.33 -9.29 -6.05
C SER A 83 -10.46 -8.32 -6.40
N GLY A 84 -11.63 -8.47 -5.80
CA GLY A 84 -12.63 -7.40 -5.77
C GLY A 84 -12.02 -6.14 -5.16
N PHE A 85 -12.33 -4.99 -5.74
CA PHE A 85 -11.83 -3.70 -5.27
C PHE A 85 -12.99 -2.74 -5.19
N LYS A 86 -13.20 -2.13 -4.04
CA LYS A 86 -14.22 -1.08 -3.85
C LYS A 86 -13.53 0.21 -3.46
N LEU A 87 -13.60 1.20 -4.35
CA LEU A 87 -13.19 2.55 -4.04
C LEU A 87 -14.27 3.20 -3.17
N THR A 88 -13.89 3.89 -2.11
CA THR A 88 -14.83 4.70 -1.33
C THR A 88 -15.01 6.05 -2.03
N GLU A 89 -16.22 6.61 -1.97
CA GLU A 89 -16.60 7.83 -2.69
C GLU A 89 -15.67 9.03 -2.44
N ASP A 90 -15.54 9.89 -3.47
CA ASP A 90 -14.71 11.10 -3.54
C ASP A 90 -15.10 12.19 -2.50
N THR A 91 -16.07 11.94 -1.61
CA THR A 91 -16.59 12.89 -0.62
C THR A 91 -15.72 13.07 0.63
N LYS A 92 -14.67 12.25 0.81
CA LYS A 92 -13.72 12.38 1.94
C LYS A 92 -12.35 12.89 1.49
N PRO A 93 -11.67 13.72 2.30
CA PRO A 93 -10.37 14.30 1.94
C PRO A 93 -9.27 13.23 1.75
N PHE A 94 -9.45 12.04 2.33
CA PHE A 94 -8.55 10.91 2.17
C PHE A 94 -9.24 9.79 1.37
N ARG A 95 -8.67 9.46 0.21
CA ARG A 95 -9.09 8.29 -0.55
C ARG A 95 -8.72 7.03 0.24
N HIS A 96 -9.71 6.20 0.49
CA HIS A 96 -9.55 4.88 1.06
C HIS A 96 -10.13 3.87 0.10
N CYS A 97 -9.44 2.75 -0.09
CA CYS A 97 -9.94 1.66 -0.90
C CYS A 97 -10.05 0.38 -0.08
N MET A 98 -11.04 -0.44 -0.39
CA MET A 98 -11.25 -1.73 0.24
C MET A 98 -10.85 -2.82 -0.74
N LEU A 99 -9.89 -3.65 -0.32
CA LEU A 99 -9.59 -4.91 -0.98
C LEU A 99 -10.61 -5.96 -0.54
N LEU A 100 -11.23 -6.63 -1.49
CA LEU A 100 -12.06 -7.81 -1.28
C LEU A 100 -11.39 -8.98 -2.02
N PRO A 101 -10.51 -9.75 -1.36
CA PRO A 101 -9.92 -10.94 -1.97
C PRO A 101 -11.02 -11.90 -2.48
N LYS A 102 -10.80 -12.52 -3.65
CA LYS A 102 -11.74 -13.55 -4.16
C LYS A 102 -11.67 -14.84 -3.34
N ASP A 103 -10.54 -15.09 -2.68
CA ASP A 103 -10.39 -16.21 -1.76
C ASP A 103 -11.19 -15.93 -0.48
N ARG A 104 -12.18 -16.79 -0.20
CA ARG A 104 -13.08 -16.66 0.95
C ARG A 104 -12.37 -16.78 2.30
N LYS A 105 -11.12 -17.27 2.32
CA LYS A 105 -10.32 -17.37 3.54
C LYS A 105 -9.75 -16.03 4.01
N ILE A 106 -9.70 -15.02 3.14
CA ILE A 106 -9.10 -13.72 3.45
C ILE A 106 -10.19 -12.67 3.54
N GLY A 107 -10.34 -12.08 4.73
CA GLY A 107 -11.33 -11.03 4.97
C GLY A 107 -11.05 -9.75 4.17
N PRO A 108 -12.07 -8.89 3.94
CA PRO A 108 -11.87 -7.58 3.34
C PRO A 108 -10.92 -6.72 4.18
N ALA A 109 -10.01 -6.00 3.53
CA ALA A 109 -9.06 -5.11 4.18
C ALA A 109 -9.14 -3.69 3.65
N TRP A 110 -9.07 -2.73 4.58
CA TRP A 110 -9.01 -1.32 4.25
C TRP A 110 -7.58 -0.91 3.95
N LEU A 111 -7.37 -0.36 2.76
CA LEU A 111 -6.13 0.28 2.35
C LEU A 111 -6.24 1.79 2.50
N ARG A 112 -5.21 2.35 3.11
CA ARG A 112 -4.97 3.78 3.22
C ARG A 112 -3.58 4.07 2.66
N LEU A 113 -3.25 5.36 2.51
CA LEU A 113 -1.88 5.77 2.25
C LEU A 113 -0.94 5.14 3.30
N PHE A 114 0.22 4.68 2.84
CA PHE A 114 1.24 3.98 3.62
C PHE A 114 0.81 2.67 4.28
N SER A 115 -0.36 2.12 3.92
CA SER A 115 -0.70 0.76 4.33
C SER A 115 0.22 -0.24 3.65
N GLU A 116 0.73 -1.18 4.44
CA GLU A 116 1.48 -2.31 3.93
C GLU A 116 0.53 -3.33 3.27
N VAL A 117 0.97 -3.92 2.18
CA VAL A 117 0.28 -4.98 1.44
C VAL A 117 1.27 -6.03 0.96
N ARG A 118 0.79 -7.27 0.84
CA ARG A 118 1.52 -8.34 0.18
C ARG A 118 1.21 -8.30 -1.31
N VAL A 119 2.24 -8.36 -2.14
CA VAL A 119 2.10 -8.27 -3.58
C VAL A 119 2.87 -9.37 -4.28
N THR A 120 2.29 -9.87 -5.36
CA THR A 120 3.00 -10.72 -6.32
C THR A 120 3.38 -9.87 -7.52
N VAL A 121 4.68 -9.82 -7.82
CA VAL A 121 5.25 -9.03 -8.90
C VAL A 121 5.85 -9.95 -9.94
N GLN A 122 5.59 -9.67 -11.20
CA GLN A 122 6.13 -10.44 -12.32
C GLN A 122 6.36 -9.55 -13.54
N LEU A 123 7.19 -10.03 -14.46
CA LEU A 123 7.46 -9.37 -15.73
C LEU A 123 6.44 -9.84 -16.78
N VAL A 124 5.58 -8.94 -17.26
CA VAL A 124 4.60 -9.22 -18.33
C VAL A 124 4.89 -8.28 -19.50
N LYS A 125 5.19 -8.84 -20.69
CA LYS A 125 5.57 -8.05 -21.88
C LYS A 125 6.64 -7.00 -21.57
N GLU A 126 7.67 -7.40 -20.80
CA GLU A 126 8.79 -6.54 -20.36
C GLU A 126 8.44 -5.39 -19.39
N ALA A 127 7.18 -5.29 -18.97
CA ALA A 127 6.73 -4.38 -17.93
C ALA A 127 6.69 -5.09 -16.57
N VAL A 128 7.15 -4.41 -15.52
CA VAL A 128 6.96 -4.86 -14.14
C VAL A 128 5.48 -4.69 -13.80
N THR A 129 4.81 -5.79 -13.47
CA THR A 129 3.38 -5.79 -13.20
C THR A 129 3.08 -6.46 -11.88
N VAL A 130 2.17 -5.87 -11.12
CA VAL A 130 1.60 -6.48 -9.92
C VAL A 130 0.39 -7.30 -10.34
N THR A 131 0.41 -8.60 -10.03
CA THR A 131 -0.69 -9.51 -10.38
C THR A 131 -1.63 -9.76 -9.22
N SER A 132 -1.14 -9.70 -7.99
CA SER A 132 -1.94 -9.92 -6.79
C SER A 132 -1.61 -8.87 -5.75
N VAL A 133 -2.62 -8.41 -5.03
CA VAL A 133 -2.49 -7.54 -3.86
C VAL A 133 -3.35 -8.16 -2.76
N LEU A 134 -2.72 -8.51 -1.66
CA LEU A 134 -3.32 -9.15 -0.50
C LEU A 134 -3.03 -8.33 0.77
N PRO A 135 -3.90 -8.42 1.78
CA PRO A 135 -3.64 -7.81 3.08
C PRO A 135 -2.36 -8.38 3.74
N PRO A 136 -1.72 -7.64 4.67
CA PRO A 136 -0.65 -8.17 5.50
C PRO A 136 -1.12 -9.39 6.30
N LEU A 137 -0.21 -10.35 6.52
CA LEU A 137 -0.50 -11.55 7.32
C LEU A 137 -0.98 -11.21 8.75
N ALA A 138 -0.47 -10.12 9.32
CA ALA A 138 -0.87 -9.64 10.65
C ALA A 138 -2.34 -9.22 10.76
N GLN A 139 -3.00 -8.84 9.66
CA GLN A 139 -4.42 -8.47 9.65
C GLN A 139 -5.38 -9.67 9.57
N MET A 140 -4.86 -10.90 9.41
CA MET A 140 -5.72 -12.11 9.43
C MET A 140 -6.15 -12.53 10.85
N GLN A 141 -5.60 -11.92 11.92
CA GLN A 141 -5.88 -12.30 13.31
C GLN A 141 -6.73 -11.28 14.11
N SER A 142 -7.01 -10.09 13.58
CA SER A 142 -7.67 -9.03 14.38
C SER A 142 -9.20 -9.00 14.31
N LYS A 143 -9.87 -10.13 13.99
CA LYS A 143 -11.33 -10.20 13.89
C LYS A 143 -12.03 -11.19 14.82
N GLU A 144 -11.34 -11.67 15.85
CA GLU A 144 -11.95 -12.56 16.86
C GLU A 144 -12.06 -11.94 18.26
N SER A 145 -11.56 -10.72 18.50
CA SER A 145 -11.48 -10.16 19.87
C SER A 145 -12.26 -8.85 20.10
N SER A 146 -13.37 -8.60 19.40
CA SER A 146 -14.18 -7.39 19.67
C SER A 146 -15.70 -7.56 19.67
N VAL A 147 -16.22 -8.79 19.81
CA VAL A 147 -17.67 -9.03 19.98
C VAL A 147 -18.06 -9.55 21.38
N GLU A 148 -17.14 -10.12 22.17
CA GLU A 148 -17.49 -10.71 23.48
C GLU A 148 -17.28 -9.80 24.71
N ALA A 149 -16.69 -8.61 24.58
CA ALA A 149 -16.43 -7.72 25.73
C ALA A 149 -17.59 -6.76 26.10
N ARG A 150 -18.78 -6.92 25.50
CA ARG A 150 -19.95 -6.04 25.75
C ARG A 150 -21.24 -6.76 26.17
N ALA A 151 -21.15 -8.03 26.57
CA ALA A 151 -22.31 -8.82 27.02
C ALA A 151 -22.22 -9.31 28.48
N ALA A 152 -21.19 -8.90 29.24
CA ALA A 152 -20.99 -9.35 30.62
C ALA A 152 -20.93 -8.16 31.60
N ASP A 153 -21.90 -7.24 31.54
CA ASP A 153 -22.10 -6.28 32.62
C ASP A 153 -23.54 -5.77 32.70
N PHE A 154 -24.48 -6.67 33.01
CA PHE A 154 -25.72 -6.28 33.68
C PHE A 154 -26.14 -7.39 34.65
N GLY A 155 -25.56 -7.30 35.85
CA GLY A 155 -25.77 -8.23 36.95
C GLY A 155 -27.22 -8.29 37.42
N SER A 156 -27.76 -9.50 37.38
CA SER A 156 -28.46 -10.20 38.45
C SER A 156 -28.91 -9.34 39.67
N LYS A 157 -30.16 -8.88 39.67
CA LYS A 157 -30.87 -8.53 40.91
C LYS A 157 -31.33 -9.82 41.59
N LYS A 158 -30.64 -10.23 42.65
CA LYS A 158 -31.05 -11.31 43.55
C LYS A 158 -32.38 -10.98 44.21
N GLY A 159 -33.33 -11.92 44.08
CA GLY A 159 -34.57 -11.94 44.85
C GLY A 159 -34.28 -12.19 46.33
N SER A 160 -34.95 -11.44 47.19
CA SER A 160 -35.09 -11.72 48.62
C SER A 160 -36.57 -11.93 48.89
N MET A 161 -37.01 -13.18 48.84
CA MET A 161 -38.36 -13.60 49.21
C MET A 161 -38.39 -13.80 50.72
N LYS A 162 -39.04 -12.90 51.45
CA LYS A 162 -39.32 -13.07 52.89
C LYS A 162 -40.55 -13.94 53.07
N MET A 163 -40.35 -15.08 53.74
CA MET A 163 -41.38 -15.96 54.27
C MET A 163 -42.09 -15.26 55.43
N ILE A 164 -43.43 -15.29 55.45
CA ILE A 164 -44.24 -15.01 56.65
C ILE A 164 -45.15 -16.23 56.84
N PRO A 165 -45.24 -16.81 58.05
CA PRO A 165 -45.96 -18.06 58.27
C PRO A 165 -47.47 -17.83 58.50
N SER A 166 -48.22 -18.88 58.19
CA SER A 166 -49.66 -19.05 58.40
C SER A 166 -50.08 -19.05 59.87
N SER A 167 -51.20 -18.40 60.20
CA SER A 167 -52.20 -18.93 61.16
C SER A 167 -53.42 -17.99 61.34
N PHE A 168 -54.60 -18.62 61.26
CA PHE A 168 -55.97 -18.20 61.65
C PHE A 168 -56.70 -17.14 60.83
#